data_AF-A0A6G3RSE0-F1
#
_entry.id   AF-A0A6G3RSE0-F1
#
_cell.length_a   1.000
_cell.length_b   1.000
_cell.length_c   1.000
_cell.angle_alpha   90.00
_cell.angle_beta   90.00
_cell.angle_gamma   90.00
#
_symmetry.space_group_name_H-M   'P 1'
#
loop_
_entity.id
_entity.type
_entity.pdbx_description
1 polymer ?
#
loop_
_entity_poly.entity_id
_entity_poly.type
_entity_poly.pdbx_seq_one_letter_code
_entity_poly.pdbx_strand_id
1 'polypeptide(L)'
;MHELIPGEPLPRDGYPFPDHVSHDRRGPKAPRDRNTAGKDVARILDAHFARASALPSELAHVFHDVYVPIHQNEHIAAAAMRPDTERACQTGRWLVRHGTDRCAVTVGLALLAAVGTADDFPLIKTIALLSDRFGPLAAHAFERQPGGVESLLWLAERVSGWGRVYVVEALCRIDDPAARPWLLRRACDGDFLNGYFAGRVATVTKLHEALACLDTDSEMVDHVGRLLHQMSDCAGMGLTLAHYPYAAVVLEAHARAVGLLSPTIERYFTISVLTQFLMTESPDTVGCTTAQQGALRSAYLEILDRTEWTRTAREGLAADDDRMRWLADHRAPGLRLRAFPDREPDAGERCS
;
A
#
# COMPACT_ATOMS: atom_id res chain seq x y z
N MET A 1 13.59 14.22 -11.29
CA MET A 1 12.42 13.38 -11.60
C MET A 1 11.19 13.85 -10.86
N HIS A 2 11.19 13.91 -9.52
CA HIS A 2 10.04 14.42 -8.76
C HIS A 2 9.64 15.86 -9.13
N GLU A 3 10.60 16.76 -9.36
CA GLU A 3 10.30 18.13 -9.82
C GLU A 3 9.54 18.21 -11.15
N LEU A 4 9.63 17.16 -11.99
CA LEU A 4 8.92 17.11 -13.26
C LEU A 4 7.46 16.68 -13.08
N ILE A 5 7.16 15.89 -12.04
CA ILE A 5 5.82 15.38 -11.73
C ILE A 5 5.63 15.35 -10.20
N PRO A 6 5.46 16.51 -9.54
CA PRO A 6 5.54 16.64 -8.08
C PRO A 6 4.36 16.00 -7.31
N GLY A 7 3.33 15.54 -8.02
CA GLY A 7 2.14 14.92 -7.45
C GLY A 7 1.99 13.43 -7.74
N GLU A 8 2.85 12.82 -8.55
CA GLU A 8 2.70 11.42 -8.94
C GLU A 8 3.83 10.56 -8.37
N PRO A 9 3.58 9.26 -8.14
CA PRO A 9 4.64 8.31 -7.85
C PRO A 9 5.74 8.33 -8.91
N LEU A 10 6.99 8.16 -8.47
CA LEU A 10 8.09 8.04 -9.41
C LEU A 10 7.88 6.82 -10.32
N PRO A 11 8.14 6.94 -11.64
CA PRO A 11 8.10 5.78 -12.52
C PRO A 11 9.01 4.68 -11.99
N ARG A 12 8.46 3.46 -11.87
CA ARG A 12 9.17 2.27 -11.34
C ARG A 12 9.87 2.52 -10.00
N ASP A 13 9.29 3.32 -9.10
CA ASP A 13 9.89 3.65 -7.79
C ASP A 13 11.30 4.26 -7.88
N GLY A 14 11.64 4.85 -9.03
CA GLY A 14 12.95 5.41 -9.32
C GLY A 14 14.02 4.40 -9.76
N TYR A 15 13.64 3.16 -10.10
CA TYR A 15 14.56 2.20 -10.73
C TYR A 15 14.84 2.53 -12.20
N PRO A 16 16.04 2.17 -12.71
CA PRO A 16 17.15 1.60 -11.94
C PRO A 16 17.86 2.66 -11.09
N PHE A 17 18.30 2.29 -9.89
CA PHE A 17 19.17 3.15 -9.10
C PHE A 17 20.57 3.28 -9.75
N PRO A 18 21.34 4.34 -9.44
CA PRO A 18 22.66 4.56 -10.03
C PRO A 18 23.65 3.40 -9.87
N ASP A 19 23.50 2.59 -8.82
CA ASP A 19 24.34 1.43 -8.53
C ASP A 19 23.76 0.10 -9.00
N HIS A 20 22.71 0.10 -9.83
CA HIS A 20 22.00 -1.11 -10.23
C HIS A 20 22.93 -2.19 -10.80
N VAL A 21 23.83 -1.81 -11.71
CA VAL A 21 24.79 -2.72 -12.33
C VAL A 21 25.70 -3.41 -11.30
N SER A 22 26.07 -2.70 -10.23
CA SER A 22 26.89 -3.25 -9.15
C SER A 22 26.12 -4.30 -8.33
N HIS A 23 24.80 -4.21 -8.31
CA HIS A 23 23.89 -5.12 -7.58
C HIS A 23 23.20 -6.16 -8.49
N ASP A 24 23.56 -6.24 -9.79
CA ASP A 24 23.01 -7.23 -10.72
C ASP A 24 23.47 -8.67 -10.42
N ARG A 25 24.57 -8.81 -9.67
CA ARG A 25 25.04 -10.11 -9.16
C ARG A 25 24.26 -10.47 -7.90
N ARG A 26 24.07 -11.78 -7.66
CA ARG A 26 23.33 -12.32 -6.51
C ARG A 26 23.93 -11.79 -5.20
N GLY A 27 23.33 -10.73 -4.66
CA GLY A 27 23.82 -10.01 -3.49
C GLY A 27 23.80 -10.86 -2.21
N PRO A 28 24.25 -10.27 -1.08
CA PRO A 28 24.30 -10.93 0.21
C PRO A 28 22.91 -11.49 0.57
N LYS A 29 22.85 -12.79 0.85
CA LYS A 29 21.59 -13.44 1.21
C LYS A 29 21.17 -12.99 2.60
N ALA A 30 19.86 -12.79 2.78
CA ALA A 30 19.28 -12.64 4.10
C ALA A 30 19.71 -13.82 5.00
N PRO A 31 20.11 -13.58 6.25
CA PRO A 31 20.48 -14.64 7.16
C PRO A 31 19.27 -15.55 7.43
N ARG A 32 19.54 -16.85 7.62
CA ARG A 32 18.49 -17.82 7.95
C ARG A 32 17.81 -17.50 9.29
N ASP A 33 18.62 -17.07 10.26
CA ASP A 33 18.13 -16.57 11.54
C ASP A 33 17.86 -15.07 11.43
N ARG A 34 16.59 -14.67 11.46
CA ARG A 34 16.17 -13.26 11.41
C ARG A 34 16.72 -12.45 12.58
N ASN A 35 16.99 -13.07 13.74
CA ASN A 35 17.58 -12.39 14.90
C ASN A 35 19.04 -12.01 14.70
N THR A 36 19.68 -12.49 13.62
CA THR A 36 21.06 -12.11 13.25
C THR A 36 21.11 -11.04 12.16
N ALA A 37 19.97 -10.70 11.54
CA ALA A 37 19.90 -9.64 10.55
C ALA A 37 20.39 -8.31 11.13
N GLY A 38 21.27 -7.61 10.41
CA GLY A 38 21.80 -6.32 10.84
C GLY A 38 22.98 -6.38 11.83
N LYS A 39 23.37 -7.54 12.37
CA LYS A 39 24.52 -7.66 13.29
C LYS A 39 25.84 -7.23 12.65
N ASP A 40 26.07 -7.60 11.39
CA ASP A 40 27.28 -7.20 10.66
C ASP A 40 27.32 -5.69 10.41
N VAL A 41 26.16 -5.10 10.06
CA VAL A 41 26.01 -3.65 9.92
C VAL A 41 26.32 -2.95 11.25
N ALA A 42 25.73 -3.43 12.35
CA ALA A 42 25.95 -2.89 13.68
C ALA A 42 27.44 -2.96 14.08
N ARG A 43 28.11 -4.08 13.83
CA ARG A 43 29.56 -4.24 14.09
C ARG A 43 30.41 -3.25 13.30
N ILE A 44 30.07 -3.00 12.03
CA ILE A 44 30.76 -2.00 11.20
C ILE A 44 30.54 -0.60 11.78
N LEU A 45 29.30 -0.26 12.15
CA LEU A 45 28.98 1.02 12.79
C LEU A 45 29.70 1.21 14.12
N ASP A 46 29.73 0.18 14.97
CA ASP A 46 30.45 0.22 16.26
C ASP A 46 31.95 0.49 16.04
N ALA A 47 32.58 -0.21 15.09
CA ALA A 47 33.99 -0.01 14.75
C ALA A 47 34.26 1.40 14.17
N HIS A 48 33.31 1.94 13.40
CA HIS A 48 33.38 3.30 12.90
C HIS A 48 33.28 4.32 14.04
N PHE A 49 32.27 4.20 14.90
CA PHE A 49 32.02 5.14 15.98
C PHE A 49 33.07 5.06 17.11
N ALA A 50 33.73 3.93 17.31
CA ALA A 50 34.84 3.81 18.26
C ALA A 50 36.03 4.73 17.94
N ARG A 51 36.18 5.17 16.68
CA ARG A 51 37.26 6.08 16.25
C ARG A 51 36.74 7.51 16.20
N ALA A 52 37.15 8.39 17.10
CA ALA A 52 36.66 9.78 17.16
C ALA A 52 36.89 10.59 15.87
N SER A 53 37.93 10.27 15.10
CA SER A 53 38.28 10.94 13.85
C SER A 53 37.64 10.32 12.59
N ALA A 54 36.83 9.27 12.73
CA ALA A 54 36.26 8.58 11.57
C ALA A 54 35.28 9.48 10.82
N LEU A 55 35.45 9.57 9.50
CA LEU A 55 34.61 10.39 8.63
C LEU A 55 33.48 9.55 8.04
N PRO A 56 32.24 10.07 7.94
CA PRO A 56 31.12 9.34 7.34
C PRO A 56 31.40 8.78 5.94
N SER A 57 32.27 9.45 5.17
CA SER A 57 32.69 9.00 3.83
C SER A 57 33.38 7.65 3.81
N GLU A 58 33.98 7.23 4.92
CA GLU A 58 34.58 5.92 5.05
C GLU A 58 33.55 4.79 4.97
N LEU A 59 32.27 5.07 5.21
CA LEU A 59 31.17 4.10 5.16
C LEU A 59 30.50 3.99 3.78
N ALA A 60 30.89 4.82 2.80
CA ALA A 60 30.17 4.96 1.53
C ALA A 60 30.00 3.65 0.72
N HIS A 61 30.91 2.69 0.88
CA HIS A 61 30.88 1.42 0.16
C HIS A 61 31.03 0.17 1.05
N VAL A 62 31.19 0.36 2.37
CA VAL A 62 31.54 -0.74 3.29
C VAL A 62 30.40 -1.75 3.45
N PHE A 63 29.17 -1.33 3.16
CA PHE A 63 27.98 -2.17 3.29
C PHE A 63 27.60 -2.93 2.01
N HIS A 64 28.36 -2.78 0.91
CA HIS A 64 28.02 -3.37 -0.38
C HIS A 64 27.83 -4.89 -0.32
N ASP A 65 28.77 -5.57 0.35
CA ASP A 65 28.78 -7.04 0.48
C ASP A 65 28.10 -7.53 1.77
N VAL A 66 27.34 -6.68 2.45
CA VAL A 66 26.64 -7.01 3.70
C VAL A 66 25.13 -7.00 3.46
N TYR A 67 24.43 -7.96 4.07
CA TYR A 67 22.97 -7.92 4.08
C TYR A 67 22.48 -6.76 4.97
N VAL A 68 21.93 -5.72 4.33
CA VAL A 68 21.34 -4.56 5.02
C VAL A 68 19.81 -4.72 5.06
N PRO A 69 19.20 -4.84 6.25
CA PRO A 69 17.75 -4.83 6.40
C PRO A 69 17.14 -3.50 5.94
N ILE A 70 16.05 -3.58 5.17
CA ILE A 70 15.28 -2.40 4.72
C ILE A 70 14.20 -1.96 5.70
N HIS A 71 13.96 -2.74 6.76
CA HIS A 71 13.05 -2.42 7.86
C HIS A 71 13.84 -2.00 9.10
N GLN A 72 13.14 -1.44 10.10
CA GLN A 72 13.72 -1.21 11.42
C GLN A 72 14.44 -2.47 11.91
N ASN A 73 15.66 -2.27 12.43
CA ASN A 73 16.47 -3.35 12.95
C ASN A 73 17.06 -2.95 14.31
N GLU A 74 16.86 -3.78 15.31
CA GLU A 74 17.29 -3.54 16.69
C GLU A 74 18.82 -3.39 16.82
N HIS A 75 19.61 -4.14 16.06
CA HIS A 75 21.07 -4.11 16.13
C HIS A 75 21.61 -2.79 15.57
N ILE A 76 21.07 -2.35 14.43
CA ILE A 76 21.43 -1.07 13.82
C ILE A 76 20.98 0.11 14.71
N ALA A 77 19.76 0.05 15.23
CA ALA A 77 19.25 1.07 16.15
C ALA A 77 20.10 1.16 17.43
N ALA A 78 20.46 0.01 18.03
CA ALA A 78 21.35 -0.01 19.19
C ALA A 78 22.72 0.58 18.88
N ALA A 79 23.32 0.26 17.73
CA ALA A 79 24.59 0.84 17.30
C ALA A 79 24.50 2.36 17.08
N ALA A 80 23.37 2.87 16.60
CA ALA A 80 23.12 4.31 16.43
C ALA A 80 23.03 5.06 17.77
N MET A 81 22.57 4.40 18.84
CA MET A 81 22.36 4.99 20.17
C MET A 81 23.60 4.95 21.08
N ARG A 82 24.63 4.16 20.73
CA ARG A 82 25.88 4.06 21.50
C ARG A 82 26.80 5.29 21.41
N PRO A 83 27.02 5.92 20.25
CA PRO A 83 27.78 7.16 20.17
C PRO A 83 26.97 8.34 20.69
N ASP A 84 27.58 9.53 20.61
CA ASP A 84 26.82 10.79 20.67
C ASP A 84 25.76 10.84 19.55
N THR A 85 24.52 11.17 19.92
CA THR A 85 23.35 11.18 19.03
C THR A 85 23.56 12.07 17.80
N GLU A 86 24.18 13.25 17.98
CA GLU A 86 24.44 14.17 16.88
C GLU A 86 25.46 13.59 15.91
N ARG A 87 26.47 12.85 16.40
CA ARG A 87 27.42 12.15 15.54
C ARG A 87 26.77 11.06 14.68
N ALA A 88 25.89 10.25 15.28
CA ALA A 88 25.13 9.25 14.51
C ALA A 88 24.20 9.91 13.49
N CYS A 89 23.55 11.01 13.87
CA CYS A 89 22.66 11.77 12.99
C CYS A 89 23.44 12.39 11.81
N GLN A 90 24.56 13.05 12.05
CA GLN A 90 25.44 13.59 11.00
C GLN A 90 25.93 12.52 10.04
N THR A 91 26.28 11.33 10.55
CA THR A 91 26.66 10.18 9.73
C THR A 91 25.49 9.73 8.85
N GLY A 92 24.29 9.63 9.42
CA GLY A 92 23.06 9.32 8.68
C GLY A 92 22.76 10.34 7.58
N ARG A 93 22.79 11.64 7.89
CA ARG A 93 22.60 12.74 6.94
C ARG A 93 23.58 12.65 5.78
N TRP A 94 24.86 12.41 6.09
CA TRP A 94 25.90 12.33 5.08
C TRP A 94 25.67 11.16 4.13
N LEU A 95 25.38 9.97 4.67
CA LEU A 95 25.14 8.77 3.88
C LEU A 95 23.90 8.90 2.98
N VAL A 96 22.81 9.50 3.47
CA VAL A 96 21.60 9.70 2.65
C VAL A 96 21.81 10.76 1.57
N ARG A 97 22.56 11.83 1.87
CA ARG A 97 22.77 12.94 0.92
C ARG A 97 23.84 12.64 -0.12
N HIS A 98 24.87 11.86 0.22
CA HIS A 98 26.06 11.68 -0.62
C HIS A 98 26.35 10.22 -1.00
N GLY A 99 25.64 9.25 -0.42
CA GLY A 99 25.83 7.83 -0.72
C GLY A 99 25.48 7.51 -2.17
N THR A 100 26.36 6.76 -2.84
CA THR A 100 26.13 6.26 -4.20
C THR A 100 25.78 4.78 -4.21
N ASP A 101 25.97 4.07 -3.10
CA ASP A 101 25.56 2.67 -2.91
C ASP A 101 24.28 2.60 -2.05
N ARG A 102 23.29 1.85 -2.56
CA ARG A 102 21.97 1.70 -1.94
C ARG A 102 22.03 1.10 -0.53
N CYS A 103 23.00 0.25 -0.21
CA CYS A 103 23.15 -0.33 1.12
C CYS A 103 23.65 0.74 2.11
N ALA A 104 24.62 1.56 1.69
CA ALA A 104 25.08 2.69 2.50
C ALA A 104 23.98 3.71 2.77
N VAL A 105 23.16 4.04 1.75
CA VAL A 105 22.00 4.94 1.91
C VAL A 105 20.95 4.32 2.84
N THR A 106 20.67 3.01 2.73
CA THR A 106 19.74 2.31 3.65
C THR A 106 20.24 2.38 5.10
N VAL A 107 21.54 2.18 5.34
CA VAL A 107 22.11 2.34 6.69
C VAL A 107 22.00 3.78 7.18
N GLY A 108 22.30 4.76 6.32
CA GLY A 108 22.14 6.17 6.65
C GLY A 108 20.71 6.51 7.09
N LEU A 109 19.72 6.01 6.35
CA LEU A 109 18.31 6.18 6.69
C LEU A 109 17.93 5.44 7.98
N ALA A 110 18.51 4.26 8.25
CA ALA A 110 18.31 3.55 9.51
C ALA A 110 18.88 4.30 10.72
N LEU A 111 20.02 4.99 10.56
CA LEU A 111 20.55 5.90 11.60
C LEU A 111 19.56 7.04 11.84
N LEU A 112 19.09 7.72 10.79
CA LEU A 112 18.11 8.82 10.92
C LEU A 112 16.78 8.34 11.51
N ALA A 113 16.33 7.13 11.20
CA ALA A 113 15.13 6.57 11.80
C ALA A 113 15.29 6.26 13.31
N ALA A 114 16.52 5.98 13.76
CA ALA A 114 16.83 5.70 15.16
C ALA A 114 17.04 6.98 15.99
N VAL A 115 17.82 7.94 15.47
CA VAL A 115 18.31 9.11 16.21
C VAL A 115 17.96 10.47 15.60
N GLY A 116 17.41 10.50 14.39
CA GLY A 116 17.07 11.74 13.68
C GLY A 116 15.88 12.48 14.31
N THR A 117 15.72 13.74 13.91
CA THR A 117 14.67 14.64 14.40
C THR A 117 13.77 15.12 13.26
N ALA A 118 12.77 15.94 13.57
CA ALA A 118 11.91 16.58 12.57
C ALA A 118 12.70 17.43 11.55
N ASP A 119 13.89 17.94 11.91
CA ASP A 119 14.77 18.69 11.00
C ASP A 119 15.26 17.83 9.83
N ASP A 120 15.26 16.51 10.00
CA ASP A 120 15.66 15.55 8.97
C ASP A 120 14.53 15.20 8.01
N PHE A 121 13.28 15.62 8.28
CA PHE A 121 12.13 15.28 7.46
C PHE A 121 12.28 15.65 5.98
N PRO A 122 12.82 16.83 5.58
CA PRO A 122 13.01 17.13 4.16
C PRO A 122 13.94 16.13 3.46
N LEU A 123 15.02 15.70 4.13
CA LEU A 123 15.96 14.72 3.59
C LEU A 123 15.30 13.34 3.50
N ILE A 124 14.59 12.93 4.55
CA ILE A 124 13.88 11.65 4.60
C ILE A 124 12.77 11.59 3.54
N LYS A 125 11.97 12.67 3.39
CA LYS A 125 10.92 12.78 2.36
C LYS A 125 11.50 12.58 0.96
N THR A 126 12.64 13.20 0.68
CA THR A 126 13.30 13.11 -0.62
C THR A 126 13.69 11.68 -0.95
N ILE A 127 14.37 10.98 -0.03
CA ILE A 127 14.81 9.60 -0.27
C ILE A 127 13.63 8.61 -0.24
N ALA A 128 12.57 8.90 0.52
CA ALA A 128 11.39 8.04 0.64
C ALA A 128 10.56 7.93 -0.65
N LEU A 129 10.72 8.86 -1.60
CA LEU A 129 10.12 8.75 -2.93
C LEU A 129 10.65 7.53 -3.71
N LEU A 130 11.85 7.04 -3.38
CA LEU A 130 12.40 5.78 -3.89
C LEU A 130 11.86 4.60 -3.06
N SER A 131 10.53 4.47 -3.10
CA SER A 131 9.74 3.92 -1.99
C SER A 131 9.87 2.42 -1.76
N ASP A 132 10.15 1.64 -2.82
CA ASP A 132 10.32 0.18 -2.75
C ASP A 132 11.41 -0.24 -1.74
N ARG A 133 12.55 0.45 -1.74
CA ARG A 133 13.66 0.14 -0.82
C ARG A 133 13.68 0.99 0.44
N PHE A 134 13.40 2.29 0.31
CA PHE A 134 13.61 3.25 1.40
C PHE A 134 12.32 3.59 2.15
N GLY A 135 11.16 3.23 1.61
CA GLY A 135 9.84 3.46 2.20
C GLY A 135 9.68 2.90 3.62
N PRO A 136 10.08 1.66 3.95
CA PRO A 136 9.83 1.13 5.28
C PRO A 136 10.58 1.88 6.40
N LEU A 137 11.86 2.20 6.20
CA LEU A 137 12.62 2.98 7.18
C LEU A 137 12.17 4.45 7.24
N ALA A 138 11.80 5.05 6.11
CA ALA A 138 11.26 6.40 6.10
C ALA A 138 9.92 6.48 6.85
N ALA A 139 9.01 5.54 6.59
CA ALA A 139 7.74 5.44 7.30
C ALA A 139 7.95 5.27 8.81
N HIS A 140 8.91 4.41 9.20
CA HIS A 140 9.29 4.24 10.60
C HIS A 140 9.87 5.52 11.24
N ALA A 141 10.71 6.26 10.51
CA ALA A 141 11.29 7.51 10.98
C ALA A 141 10.20 8.56 11.26
N PHE A 142 9.22 8.69 10.36
CA PHE A 142 8.09 9.59 10.57
C PHE A 142 7.19 9.12 11.71
N GLU A 143 6.89 7.81 11.80
CA GLU A 143 6.02 7.24 12.84
C GLU A 143 6.48 7.56 14.27
N ARG A 144 7.78 7.73 14.48
CA ARG A 144 8.36 7.97 15.82
C ARG A 144 8.39 9.43 16.25
N GLN A 145 8.12 10.37 15.35
CA GLN A 145 8.41 11.79 15.57
C GLN A 145 7.14 12.65 15.53
N PRO A 146 7.02 13.67 16.40
CA PRO A 146 5.95 14.67 16.28
C PRO A 146 5.94 15.32 14.89
N GLY A 147 4.76 15.53 14.31
CA GLY A 147 4.62 16.03 12.93
C GLY A 147 4.87 14.98 11.84
N GLY A 148 5.19 13.73 12.21
CA GLY A 148 5.40 12.64 11.26
C GLY A 148 4.17 12.29 10.44
N VAL A 149 2.97 12.45 10.99
CA VAL A 149 1.69 12.19 10.30
C VAL A 149 1.55 13.02 9.03
N GLU A 150 1.88 14.31 9.07
CA GLU A 150 1.86 15.17 7.89
C GLU A 150 2.84 14.68 6.81
N SER A 151 4.02 14.22 7.24
CA SER A 151 5.03 13.68 6.33
C SER A 151 4.61 12.34 5.71
N LEU A 152 3.94 11.48 6.48
CA LEU A 152 3.35 10.24 5.98
C LEU A 152 2.21 10.50 5.00
N LEU A 153 1.30 11.42 5.30
CA LEU A 153 0.21 11.80 4.37
C LEU A 153 0.77 12.38 3.08
N TRP A 154 1.76 13.27 3.17
CA TRP A 154 2.46 13.82 1.99
C TRP A 154 3.06 12.70 1.13
N LEU A 155 3.70 11.73 1.76
CA LEU A 155 4.33 10.61 1.07
C LEU A 155 3.29 9.64 0.49
N ALA A 156 2.18 9.37 1.19
CA ALA A 156 1.13 8.44 0.77
C ALA A 156 0.47 8.85 -0.56
N GLU A 157 0.44 10.14 -0.85
CA GLU A 157 -0.02 10.67 -2.14
C GLU A 157 0.98 10.49 -3.28
N ARG A 158 2.24 10.17 -2.98
CA ARG A 158 3.39 10.18 -3.91
C ARG A 158 4.07 8.82 -4.02
N VAL A 159 3.46 7.77 -3.48
CA VAL A 159 3.98 6.40 -3.57
C VAL A 159 2.85 5.45 -3.96
N SER A 160 3.24 4.38 -4.63
CA SER A 160 2.40 3.25 -5.01
C SER A 160 3.03 1.94 -4.54
N GLY A 161 2.40 0.80 -4.84
CA GLY A 161 2.92 -0.52 -4.53
C GLY A 161 3.35 -0.71 -3.06
N TRP A 162 4.53 -1.30 -2.85
CA TRP A 162 5.06 -1.54 -1.50
C TRP A 162 5.30 -0.26 -0.69
N GLY A 163 5.72 0.83 -1.33
CA GLY A 163 5.87 2.12 -0.66
C GLY A 163 4.57 2.58 0.00
N ARG A 164 3.46 2.46 -0.72
CA ARG A 164 2.13 2.78 -0.19
C ARG A 164 1.73 1.85 0.96
N VAL A 165 2.02 0.55 0.85
CA VAL A 165 1.79 -0.40 1.94
C VAL A 165 2.46 0.08 3.21
N TYR A 166 3.76 0.38 3.19
CA TYR A 166 4.50 0.78 4.39
C TYR A 166 3.98 2.08 5.02
N VAL A 167 3.61 3.06 4.19
CA VAL A 167 3.13 4.37 4.65
C VAL A 167 1.72 4.28 5.23
N VAL A 168 0.78 3.61 4.54
CA VAL A 168 -0.59 3.45 5.04
C VAL A 168 -0.58 2.60 6.31
N GLU A 169 0.27 1.59 6.37
CA GLU A 169 0.47 0.84 7.59
C GLU A 169 0.97 1.74 8.74
N ALA A 170 1.99 2.56 8.52
CA ALA A 170 2.45 3.49 9.56
C ALA A 170 1.32 4.42 10.03
N LEU A 171 0.54 5.01 9.11
CA LEU A 171 -0.64 5.82 9.45
C LEU A 171 -1.64 5.05 10.32
N CYS A 172 -1.90 3.79 9.99
CA CYS A 172 -2.80 2.94 10.78
C CYS A 172 -2.23 2.55 12.16
N ARG A 173 -0.89 2.50 12.35
CA ARG A 173 -0.30 2.23 13.67
C ARG A 173 -0.35 3.45 14.58
N ILE A 174 -0.15 4.65 14.01
CA ILE A 174 -0.24 5.90 14.75
C ILE A 174 -1.69 6.18 15.19
N ASP A 175 -2.67 5.86 14.33
CA ASP A 175 -4.09 6.11 14.58
C ASP A 175 -4.37 7.58 14.95
N ASP A 176 -3.74 8.50 14.21
CA ASP A 176 -3.94 9.93 14.41
C ASP A 176 -5.27 10.38 13.76
N PRO A 177 -6.15 11.09 14.49
CA PRO A 177 -7.40 11.63 13.95
C PRO A 177 -7.21 12.50 12.69
N ALA A 178 -6.08 13.18 12.54
CA ALA A 178 -5.77 14.00 11.37
C ALA A 178 -5.60 13.17 10.09
N ALA A 179 -5.21 11.89 10.20
CA ALA A 179 -5.08 10.99 9.06
C ALA A 179 -6.41 10.35 8.65
N ARG A 180 -7.39 10.28 9.55
CA ARG A 180 -8.66 9.57 9.34
C ARG A 180 -9.43 10.04 8.08
N PRO A 181 -9.57 11.36 7.80
CA PRO A 181 -10.26 11.81 6.59
C PRO A 181 -9.61 11.31 5.29
N TRP A 182 -8.28 11.24 5.26
CA TRP A 182 -7.53 10.74 4.11
C TRP A 182 -7.64 9.20 4.01
N LEU A 183 -7.52 8.50 5.14
CA LEU A 183 -7.64 7.04 5.19
C LEU A 183 -9.02 6.54 4.70
N LEU A 184 -10.09 7.30 4.96
CA LEU A 184 -11.46 6.99 4.54
C LEU A 184 -11.75 7.25 3.05
N ARG A 185 -10.84 7.90 2.31
CA ARG A 185 -11.08 8.34 0.92
C ARG A 185 -10.02 7.90 -0.06
N ARG A 186 -8.77 7.78 0.38
CA ARG A 186 -7.62 7.73 -0.54
C ARG A 186 -6.59 6.63 -0.24
N ALA A 187 -6.75 5.88 0.86
CA ALA A 187 -5.80 4.84 1.25
C ALA A 187 -5.62 3.73 0.20
N CYS A 188 -6.70 3.33 -0.48
CA CYS A 188 -6.67 2.30 -1.52
C CYS A 188 -6.79 2.99 -2.88
N ASP A 189 -5.83 2.75 -3.75
CA ASP A 189 -5.82 3.24 -5.15
C ASP A 189 -6.29 2.17 -6.14
N GLY A 190 -6.51 0.93 -5.70
CA GLY A 190 -6.91 -0.20 -6.55
C GLY A 190 -5.77 -1.17 -6.89
N ASP A 191 -4.53 -0.91 -6.46
CA ASP A 191 -3.44 -1.89 -6.50
C ASP A 191 -3.76 -3.13 -5.65
N PHE A 192 -3.31 -4.32 -6.08
CA PHE A 192 -3.56 -5.58 -5.36
C PHE A 192 -2.85 -5.64 -4.00
N LEU A 193 -1.73 -4.93 -3.83
CA LEU A 193 -1.00 -4.85 -2.56
C LEU A 193 -1.81 -4.12 -1.47
N ASN A 194 -2.88 -3.40 -1.84
CA ASN A 194 -3.80 -2.82 -0.87
C ASN A 194 -4.44 -3.87 0.05
N GLY A 195 -4.51 -5.14 -0.39
CA GLY A 195 -4.97 -6.27 0.43
C GLY A 195 -4.21 -6.44 1.75
N TYR A 196 -2.94 -6.01 1.84
CA TYR A 196 -2.15 -6.07 3.08
C TYR A 196 -2.68 -5.13 4.18
N PHE A 197 -3.34 -4.04 3.83
CA PHE A 197 -3.75 -3.02 4.80
C PHE A 197 -5.23 -2.64 4.75
N ALA A 198 -6.00 -3.03 3.72
CA ALA A 198 -7.39 -2.62 3.53
C ALA A 198 -8.26 -2.86 4.78
N GLY A 199 -8.23 -4.08 5.33
CA GLY A 199 -9.00 -4.36 6.54
C GLY A 199 -8.46 -3.64 7.80
N ARG A 200 -7.17 -3.30 7.86
CA ARG A 200 -6.64 -2.47 8.94
C ARG A 200 -7.13 -1.02 8.83
N VAL A 201 -7.20 -0.48 7.62
CA VAL A 201 -7.82 0.83 7.35
C VAL A 201 -9.28 0.83 7.78
N ALA A 202 -10.06 -0.20 7.43
CA ALA A 202 -11.47 -0.30 7.81
C ALA A 202 -11.68 -0.37 9.34
N THR A 203 -10.77 -1.04 10.06
CA THR A 203 -10.79 -1.15 11.52
C THR A 203 -10.39 0.17 12.19
N VAL A 204 -9.23 0.74 11.82
CA VAL A 204 -8.67 1.94 12.46
C VAL A 204 -9.53 3.16 12.20
N THR A 205 -10.05 3.32 10.98
CA THR A 205 -10.97 4.42 10.66
C THR A 205 -12.37 4.24 11.24
N LYS A 206 -12.62 3.10 11.92
CA LYS A 206 -13.94 2.67 12.41
C LYS A 206 -15.00 2.88 11.34
N LEU A 207 -14.80 2.29 10.17
CA LEU A 207 -15.60 2.56 8.97
C LEU A 207 -17.11 2.42 9.23
N HIS A 208 -17.51 1.42 10.03
CA HIS A 208 -18.89 1.20 10.45
C HIS A 208 -19.54 2.38 11.21
N GLU A 209 -18.76 3.23 11.89
CA GLU A 209 -19.26 4.44 12.55
C GLU A 209 -19.43 5.62 11.57
N ALA A 210 -18.74 5.59 10.43
CA ALA A 210 -18.71 6.67 9.45
C ALA A 210 -19.71 6.47 8.29
N LEU A 211 -20.56 5.43 8.35
CA LEU A 211 -21.46 5.05 7.25
C LEU A 211 -22.49 6.15 6.89
N ALA A 212 -22.88 6.99 7.84
CA ALA A 212 -23.81 8.10 7.59
C ALA A 212 -23.23 9.16 6.61
N CYS A 213 -21.90 9.23 6.47
CA CYS A 213 -21.25 10.13 5.54
C CYS A 213 -21.30 9.63 4.09
N LEU A 214 -21.61 8.35 3.84
CA LEU A 214 -21.65 7.79 2.49
C LEU A 214 -22.72 8.43 1.61
N ASP A 215 -23.84 8.85 2.19
CA ASP A 215 -24.96 9.43 1.45
C ASP A 215 -24.62 10.80 0.82
N THR A 216 -23.56 11.46 1.30
CA THR A 216 -23.16 12.82 0.85
C THR A 216 -21.74 12.88 0.29
N ASP A 217 -21.00 11.76 0.29
CA ASP A 217 -19.59 11.71 -0.07
C ASP A 217 -19.31 10.58 -1.06
N SER A 218 -19.37 10.91 -2.35
CA SER A 218 -19.13 9.92 -3.41
C SER A 218 -17.70 9.39 -3.45
N GLU A 219 -16.71 10.18 -3.02
CA GLU A 219 -15.31 9.73 -2.96
C GLU A 219 -15.16 8.65 -1.88
N MET A 220 -15.80 8.85 -0.73
CA MET A 220 -15.84 7.85 0.34
C MET A 220 -16.59 6.58 -0.11
N VAL A 221 -17.71 6.70 -0.83
CA VAL A 221 -18.42 5.53 -1.39
C VAL A 221 -17.50 4.70 -2.29
N ASP A 222 -16.79 5.36 -3.21
CA ASP A 222 -15.87 4.69 -4.13
C ASP A 222 -14.71 4.01 -3.37
N HIS A 223 -14.15 4.69 -2.39
CA HIS A 223 -13.08 4.15 -1.56
C HIS A 223 -13.53 2.95 -0.72
N VAL A 224 -14.73 3.01 -0.13
CA VAL A 224 -15.32 1.88 0.61
C VAL A 224 -15.55 0.69 -0.32
N GLY A 225 -16.02 0.93 -1.54
CA GLY A 225 -16.12 -0.12 -2.56
C GLY A 225 -14.77 -0.80 -2.82
N ARG A 226 -13.68 -0.01 -2.96
CA ARG A 226 -12.33 -0.57 -3.10
C ARG A 226 -11.90 -1.36 -1.87
N LEU A 227 -12.12 -0.86 -0.66
CA LEU A 227 -11.79 -1.58 0.58
C LEU A 227 -12.49 -2.94 0.64
N LEU A 228 -13.80 -2.95 0.38
CA LEU A 228 -14.61 -4.18 0.37
C LEU A 228 -14.11 -5.17 -0.70
N HIS A 229 -13.81 -4.67 -1.91
CA HIS A 229 -13.25 -5.50 -2.98
C HIS A 229 -11.92 -6.12 -2.55
N GLN A 230 -10.98 -5.33 -2.02
CA GLN A 230 -9.70 -5.86 -1.54
C GLN A 230 -9.89 -6.89 -0.43
N MET A 231 -10.80 -6.66 0.51
CA MET A 231 -11.08 -7.59 1.60
C MET A 231 -11.79 -8.88 1.15
N SER A 232 -12.35 -8.91 -0.06
CA SER A 232 -12.97 -10.09 -0.65
C SER A 232 -11.96 -11.06 -1.29
N ASP A 233 -10.75 -10.58 -1.63
CA ASP A 233 -9.72 -11.36 -2.34
C ASP A 233 -8.32 -11.26 -1.70
N CYS A 234 -8.24 -10.96 -0.38
CA CYS A 234 -6.96 -10.80 0.32
C CYS A 234 -6.55 -11.97 1.22
N ALA A 235 -7.09 -13.17 1.00
CA ALA A 235 -6.76 -14.34 1.79
C ALA A 235 -5.24 -14.61 1.78
N GLY A 236 -4.63 -14.70 2.97
CA GLY A 236 -3.18 -14.87 3.14
C GLY A 236 -2.35 -13.58 3.09
N MET A 237 -2.96 -12.43 2.76
CA MET A 237 -2.29 -11.11 2.80
C MET A 237 -2.75 -10.27 4.00
N GLY A 238 -4.05 -10.21 4.27
CA GLY A 238 -4.61 -9.30 5.27
C GLY A 238 -5.94 -9.76 5.88
N LEU A 239 -6.63 -8.83 6.51
CA LEU A 239 -7.93 -9.07 7.14
C LEU A 239 -9.04 -9.18 6.08
N THR A 240 -9.62 -10.37 5.94
CA THR A 240 -10.71 -10.64 5.00
C THR A 240 -12.08 -10.19 5.54
N LEU A 241 -13.10 -10.14 4.67
CA LEU A 241 -14.48 -9.83 5.07
C LEU A 241 -15.00 -10.80 6.16
N ALA A 242 -14.69 -12.10 6.06
CA ALA A 242 -15.05 -13.11 7.07
C ALA A 242 -14.60 -12.74 8.49
N HIS A 243 -13.46 -12.05 8.61
CA HIS A 243 -12.85 -11.68 9.89
C HIS A 243 -13.13 -10.22 10.28
N TYR A 244 -13.90 -9.48 9.47
CA TYR A 244 -14.29 -8.12 9.78
C TYR A 244 -15.70 -8.09 10.39
N PRO A 245 -15.86 -7.77 11.69
CA PRO A 245 -17.15 -7.93 12.39
C PRO A 245 -18.31 -7.11 11.80
N TYR A 246 -18.00 -6.06 11.04
CA TYR A 246 -18.97 -5.14 10.46
C TYR A 246 -19.15 -5.33 8.95
N ALA A 247 -18.69 -6.45 8.38
CA ALA A 247 -18.75 -6.69 6.94
C ALA A 247 -20.16 -6.53 6.38
N ALA A 248 -21.16 -7.21 6.95
CA ALA A 248 -22.55 -7.14 6.49
C ALA A 248 -23.10 -5.71 6.48
N VAL A 249 -22.96 -4.96 7.58
CA VAL A 249 -23.52 -3.60 7.70
C VAL A 249 -22.84 -2.61 6.75
N VAL A 250 -21.52 -2.76 6.53
CA VAL A 250 -20.78 -1.90 5.60
C VAL A 250 -21.12 -2.23 4.16
N LEU A 251 -21.27 -3.52 3.81
CA LEU A 251 -21.74 -3.95 2.48
C LEU A 251 -23.15 -3.41 2.18
N GLU A 252 -24.06 -3.48 3.15
CA GLU A 252 -25.43 -2.97 3.01
C GLU A 252 -25.46 -1.45 2.83
N ALA A 253 -24.66 -0.72 3.60
CA ALA A 253 -24.55 0.73 3.46
C ALA A 253 -23.94 1.13 2.12
N HIS A 254 -22.88 0.45 1.67
CA HIS A 254 -22.28 0.68 0.37
C HIS A 254 -23.28 0.39 -0.77
N ALA A 255 -24.00 -0.73 -0.73
CA ALA A 255 -25.01 -1.08 -1.75
C ALA A 255 -26.09 0.00 -1.89
N ARG A 256 -26.56 0.57 -0.77
CA ARG A 256 -27.50 1.70 -0.80
C ARG A 256 -26.88 2.95 -1.39
N ALA A 257 -25.73 3.38 -0.88
CA ALA A 257 -25.10 4.64 -1.27
C ALA A 257 -24.66 4.65 -2.73
N VAL A 258 -24.02 3.57 -3.21
CA VAL A 258 -23.57 3.47 -4.61
C VAL A 258 -24.74 3.45 -5.60
N GLY A 259 -25.90 2.93 -5.18
CA GLY A 259 -27.12 2.95 -5.96
C GLY A 259 -27.72 4.35 -6.18
N LEU A 260 -27.26 5.37 -5.44
CA LEU A 260 -27.65 6.78 -5.63
C LEU A 260 -26.68 7.56 -6.52
N LEU A 261 -25.54 6.97 -6.88
CA LEU A 261 -24.51 7.63 -7.67
C LEU A 261 -24.67 7.35 -9.17
N SER A 262 -24.12 8.25 -9.98
CA SER A 262 -23.95 8.03 -11.42
C SER A 262 -22.98 6.87 -11.69
N PRO A 263 -23.20 6.08 -12.75
CA PRO A 263 -22.29 4.99 -13.10
C PRO A 263 -20.92 5.52 -13.52
N THR A 264 -19.88 4.75 -13.18
CA THR A 264 -18.54 4.85 -13.75
C THR A 264 -18.05 3.43 -14.08
N ILE A 265 -17.06 3.31 -14.97
CA ILE A 265 -16.42 2.01 -15.28
C ILE A 265 -15.93 1.34 -13.99
N GLU A 266 -15.32 2.11 -13.11
CA GLU A 266 -14.77 1.60 -11.87
C GLU A 266 -15.85 1.13 -10.88
N ARG A 267 -16.93 1.91 -10.69
CA ARG A 267 -18.06 1.49 -9.85
C ARG A 267 -18.69 0.21 -10.37
N TYR A 268 -18.90 0.13 -11.69
CA TYR A 268 -19.44 -1.06 -12.33
C TYR A 268 -18.55 -2.27 -12.07
N PHE A 269 -17.23 -2.11 -12.20
CA PHE A 269 -16.26 -3.17 -11.93
C PHE A 269 -16.29 -3.63 -10.47
N THR A 270 -16.18 -2.69 -9.54
CA THR A 270 -16.17 -2.97 -8.10
C THR A 270 -17.45 -3.70 -7.67
N ILE A 271 -18.61 -3.23 -8.11
CA ILE A 271 -19.89 -3.89 -7.81
C ILE A 271 -19.97 -5.28 -8.44
N SER A 272 -19.47 -5.46 -9.67
CA SER A 272 -19.47 -6.78 -10.34
C SER A 272 -18.62 -7.80 -9.58
N VAL A 273 -17.42 -7.42 -9.12
CA VAL A 273 -16.55 -8.31 -8.35
C VAL A 273 -17.18 -8.65 -6.99
N LEU A 274 -17.72 -7.67 -6.28
CA LEU A 274 -18.42 -7.90 -5.02
C LEU A 274 -19.65 -8.81 -5.20
N THR A 275 -20.41 -8.63 -6.28
CA THR A 275 -21.56 -9.47 -6.60
C THR A 275 -21.14 -10.92 -6.84
N GLN A 276 -20.04 -11.13 -7.56
CA GLN A 276 -19.50 -12.47 -7.79
C GLN A 276 -19.05 -13.13 -6.50
N PHE A 277 -18.32 -12.42 -5.65
CA PHE A 277 -17.93 -12.91 -4.33
C PHE A 277 -19.17 -13.35 -3.54
N LEU A 278 -20.22 -12.52 -3.52
CA LEU A 278 -21.50 -12.85 -2.88
C LEU A 278 -22.22 -14.06 -3.50
N MET A 279 -21.95 -14.41 -4.76
CA MET A 279 -22.56 -15.57 -5.43
C MET A 279 -21.78 -16.87 -5.26
N THR A 280 -20.46 -16.76 -5.10
CA THR A 280 -19.55 -17.91 -5.09
C THR A 280 -19.20 -18.37 -3.68
N GLU A 281 -19.13 -17.43 -2.74
CA GLU A 281 -18.70 -17.71 -1.38
C GLU A 281 -19.87 -18.03 -0.44
N SER A 282 -19.54 -18.72 0.66
CA SER A 282 -20.50 -19.00 1.72
C SER A 282 -20.84 -17.72 2.53
N PRO A 283 -22.01 -17.63 3.19
CA PRO A 283 -22.35 -16.51 4.07
C PRO A 283 -21.27 -16.24 5.13
N ASP A 284 -20.66 -17.30 5.67
CA ASP A 284 -19.60 -17.21 6.68
C ASP A 284 -18.35 -16.53 6.12
N THR A 285 -17.94 -16.85 4.88
CA THR A 285 -16.81 -16.19 4.20
C THR A 285 -17.11 -14.71 3.92
N VAL A 286 -18.37 -14.38 3.65
CA VAL A 286 -18.81 -13.00 3.43
C VAL A 286 -18.89 -12.21 4.75
N GLY A 287 -19.04 -12.90 5.88
CA GLY A 287 -19.28 -12.27 7.18
C GLY A 287 -20.72 -11.80 7.35
N CYS A 288 -21.70 -12.55 6.81
CA CYS A 288 -23.12 -12.22 6.90
C CYS A 288 -24.03 -13.46 7.01
N THR A 289 -25.32 -13.24 7.21
CA THR A 289 -26.31 -14.32 7.16
C THR A 289 -26.73 -14.64 5.72
N THR A 290 -27.27 -15.84 5.47
CA THR A 290 -27.80 -16.22 4.14
C THR A 290 -28.85 -15.24 3.61
N ALA A 291 -29.71 -14.72 4.49
CA ALA A 291 -30.73 -13.73 4.12
C ALA A 291 -30.09 -12.40 3.67
N GLN A 292 -29.09 -11.93 4.41
CA GLN A 292 -28.33 -10.73 4.05
C GLN A 292 -27.56 -10.91 2.74
N GLN A 293 -26.90 -12.05 2.56
CA GLN A 293 -26.19 -12.37 1.32
C GLN A 293 -27.13 -12.32 0.11
N GLY A 294 -28.31 -12.92 0.23
CA GLY A 294 -29.34 -12.89 -0.82
C GLY A 294 -29.82 -11.47 -1.13
N ALA A 295 -30.06 -10.65 -0.11
CA ALA A 295 -30.48 -9.27 -0.27
C ALA A 295 -29.39 -8.38 -0.92
N LEU A 296 -28.14 -8.52 -0.47
CA LEU A 296 -26.98 -7.80 -1.03
C LEU A 296 -26.76 -8.13 -2.50
N ARG A 297 -26.81 -9.43 -2.85
CA ARG A 297 -26.70 -9.88 -4.23
C ARG A 297 -27.78 -9.25 -5.11
N SER A 298 -29.04 -9.29 -4.67
CA SER A 298 -30.14 -8.69 -5.41
C SER A 298 -29.98 -7.19 -5.58
N ALA A 299 -29.57 -6.48 -4.52
CA ALA A 299 -29.37 -5.03 -4.56
C ALA A 299 -28.28 -4.62 -5.56
N TYR A 300 -27.13 -5.30 -5.57
CA TYR A 300 -26.07 -5.00 -6.52
C TYR A 300 -26.43 -5.37 -7.97
N LEU A 301 -27.07 -6.52 -8.19
CA LEU A 301 -27.55 -6.90 -9.53
C LEU A 301 -28.54 -5.89 -10.09
N GLU A 302 -29.49 -5.42 -9.26
CA GLU A 302 -30.45 -4.40 -9.66
C GLU A 302 -29.76 -3.12 -10.13
N ILE A 303 -28.66 -2.70 -9.47
CA ILE A 303 -27.85 -1.54 -9.88
C ILE A 303 -27.15 -1.82 -11.22
N LEU A 304 -26.48 -2.96 -11.38
CA LEU A 304 -25.75 -3.31 -12.59
C LEU A 304 -26.66 -3.41 -13.84
N ASP A 305 -27.92 -3.83 -13.66
CA ASP A 305 -28.90 -4.03 -14.74
C ASP A 305 -29.63 -2.74 -15.17
N ARG A 306 -29.43 -1.63 -14.44
CA ARG A 306 -29.96 -0.32 -14.85
C ARG A 306 -29.38 0.10 -16.20
N THR A 307 -30.20 0.78 -16.99
CA THR A 307 -29.87 1.12 -18.38
C THR A 307 -28.60 1.96 -18.50
N GLU A 308 -28.43 2.95 -17.62
CA GLU A 308 -27.27 3.83 -17.58
C GLU A 308 -25.97 3.11 -17.15
N TRP A 309 -26.07 2.15 -16.23
CA TRP A 309 -24.96 1.32 -15.77
C TRP A 309 -24.51 0.35 -16.85
N THR A 310 -25.47 -0.35 -17.47
CA THR A 310 -25.23 -1.23 -18.61
C THR A 310 -24.60 -0.48 -19.79
N ARG A 311 -25.08 0.73 -20.10
CA ARG A 311 -24.49 1.56 -21.17
C ARG A 311 -23.04 1.92 -20.87
N THR A 312 -22.74 2.33 -19.63
CA THR A 312 -21.37 2.68 -19.20
C THR A 312 -20.40 1.51 -19.34
N ALA A 313 -20.82 0.30 -18.94
CA ALA A 313 -19.99 -0.90 -19.10
C ALA A 313 -19.72 -1.24 -20.58
N ARG A 314 -20.72 -1.10 -21.45
CA ARG A 314 -20.57 -1.33 -22.91
C ARG A 314 -19.67 -0.29 -23.57
N GLU A 315 -19.81 0.97 -23.18
CA GLU A 315 -18.93 2.06 -23.65
C GLU A 315 -17.49 1.81 -23.22
N GLY A 316 -17.27 1.39 -21.97
CA GLY A 316 -15.94 1.00 -21.48
C GLY A 316 -15.34 -0.18 -22.23
N LEU A 317 -16.13 -1.23 -22.50
CA LEU A 317 -15.68 -2.37 -23.30
C LEU A 317 -15.34 -1.97 -24.74
N ALA A 318 -16.15 -1.10 -25.36
CA ALA A 318 -15.90 -0.60 -26.71
C ALA A 318 -14.66 0.30 -26.79
N ALA A 319 -14.33 0.97 -25.69
CA ALA A 319 -13.11 1.76 -25.53
C ALA A 319 -11.88 0.91 -25.14
N ASP A 320 -12.03 -0.43 -25.12
CA ASP A 320 -10.97 -1.39 -24.77
C ASP A 320 -10.39 -1.17 -23.36
N ASP A 321 -11.25 -0.82 -22.40
CA ASP A 321 -10.87 -0.72 -20.98
C ASP A 321 -10.54 -2.11 -20.41
N ASP A 322 -9.35 -2.23 -19.80
CA ASP A 322 -8.83 -3.50 -19.28
C ASP A 322 -9.75 -4.16 -18.24
N ARG A 323 -10.41 -3.36 -17.40
CA ARG A 323 -11.32 -3.88 -16.37
C ARG A 323 -12.57 -4.46 -17.00
N MET A 324 -13.12 -3.79 -18.00
CA MET A 324 -14.31 -4.28 -18.72
C MET A 324 -13.99 -5.51 -19.56
N ARG A 325 -12.82 -5.55 -20.22
CA ARG A 325 -12.35 -6.74 -20.94
C ARG A 325 -12.22 -7.93 -20.00
N TRP A 326 -11.51 -7.76 -18.89
CA TRP A 326 -11.36 -8.81 -17.89
C TRP A 326 -12.69 -9.30 -17.33
N LEU A 327 -13.63 -8.39 -17.02
CA LEU A 327 -14.97 -8.79 -16.56
C LEU A 327 -15.72 -9.60 -17.60
N ALA A 328 -15.72 -9.16 -18.86
CA ALA A 328 -16.38 -9.84 -19.96
C ALA A 328 -15.86 -11.28 -20.11
N ASP A 329 -14.55 -11.46 -20.02
CA ASP A 329 -13.89 -12.74 -20.26
C ASP A 329 -14.01 -13.72 -19.07
N HIS A 330 -13.98 -13.20 -17.83
CA HIS A 330 -13.82 -14.04 -16.64
C HIS A 330 -15.06 -14.13 -15.75
N ARG A 331 -15.92 -13.10 -15.73
CA ARG A 331 -16.95 -12.94 -14.69
C ARG A 331 -18.37 -12.81 -15.24
N ALA A 332 -18.54 -12.12 -16.36
CA ALA A 332 -19.84 -11.83 -16.95
C ALA A 332 -20.70 -13.09 -17.26
N PRO A 333 -20.14 -14.20 -17.77
CA PRO A 333 -20.93 -15.41 -18.02
C PRO A 333 -21.53 -16.03 -16.76
N GLY A 334 -20.81 -15.97 -15.62
CA GLY A 334 -21.28 -16.48 -14.34
C GLY A 334 -22.33 -15.59 -13.67
N LEU A 335 -22.26 -14.28 -13.94
CA LEU A 335 -23.17 -13.27 -13.38
C LEU A 335 -24.39 -12.99 -14.26
N ARG A 336 -24.37 -13.40 -15.54
CA ARG A 336 -25.41 -13.10 -16.55
C ARG A 336 -25.73 -11.60 -16.66
N LEU A 337 -24.69 -10.77 -16.57
CA LEU A 337 -24.83 -9.31 -16.61
C LEU A 337 -25.40 -8.84 -17.95
N ARG A 338 -26.47 -8.04 -17.92
CA ARG A 338 -27.12 -7.49 -19.13
C ARG A 338 -26.17 -6.69 -20.03
N ALA A 339 -25.10 -6.14 -19.46
CA ALA A 339 -24.08 -5.41 -20.22
C ALA A 339 -23.32 -6.27 -21.23
N PHE A 340 -23.17 -7.56 -20.95
CA PHE A 340 -22.35 -8.50 -21.72
C PHE A 340 -23.19 -9.72 -22.12
N PRO A 341 -24.12 -9.57 -23.08
CA PRO A 341 -24.86 -10.71 -23.59
C PRO A 341 -23.87 -11.75 -24.13
N ASP A 342 -24.07 -13.01 -23.75
CA ASP A 342 -23.24 -14.19 -24.00
C ASP A 342 -22.19 -14.00 -25.11
N ARG A 343 -21.00 -13.54 -24.72
CA ARG A 343 -19.79 -13.76 -25.51
C ARG A 343 -19.44 -15.24 -25.33
N GLU A 344 -19.46 -16.02 -26.41
CA GLU A 344 -18.79 -17.31 -26.38
C GLU A 344 -17.34 -17.08 -25.94
N PRO A 345 -16.82 -17.82 -24.94
CA PRO A 345 -15.44 -17.65 -24.51
C PRO A 345 -14.52 -17.86 -25.71
N ASP A 346 -13.64 -16.91 -25.96
CA ASP A 346 -12.73 -16.96 -27.11
C ASP A 346 -11.95 -18.27 -27.06
N ALA A 347 -12.14 -19.11 -28.08
CA ALA A 347 -11.52 -20.41 -28.17
C ALA A 347 -10.04 -20.25 -28.58
N GLY A 348 -9.21 -19.79 -27.65
CA GLY A 348 -7.76 -19.69 -27.78
C GLY A 348 -7.24 -18.90 -26.58
N GLU A 349 -6.61 -19.49 -25.56
CA GLU A 349 -5.51 -20.42 -25.64
C GLU A 349 -5.73 -21.59 -24.66
N ARG A 350 -6.04 -22.78 -25.20
CA ARG A 350 -5.51 -24.01 -24.64
C ARG A 350 -4.42 -24.48 -25.59
N CYS A 351 -3.17 -24.14 -25.29
CA CYS A 351 -2.03 -24.85 -25.84
C CYS A 351 -0.86 -24.88 -24.84
N SER A 352 -0.67 -26.09 -24.32
CA SER A 352 0.53 -26.71 -23.74
C SER A 352 1.13 -26.14 -22.46
#